data_AF-A0A660S6A9-F1
#
_entry.id   AF-A0A660S6A9-F1
#
_cell.length_a   1.000
_cell.length_b   1.000
_cell.length_c   1.000
_cell.angle_alpha   90.00
_cell.angle_beta   90.00
_cell.angle_gamma   90.00
#
_symmetry.space_group_name_H-M   'P 1'
#
loop_
_entity.id
_entity.type
_entity.pdbx_description
1 polymer ?
#
loop_
_entity_poly.entity_id
_entity_poly.type
_entity_poly.pdbx_seq_one_letter_code
_entity_poly.pdbx_strand_id
1 'polypeptide(L)'
;MQRCGYPESLQESLEKVESTRGKRVKLAKKQKYYDRLSPNEYQEILKKYHPDYAPEGRKLLQVGPNKGDLLQKELTELLQGQPWLDPDAF
;
A
#
# COMPACT_ATOMS: atom_id res chain seq x y z
N MET A 1 25.09 19.34 -16.37
CA MET A 1 23.73 19.40 -15.79
C MET A 1 23.40 18.02 -15.24
N GLN A 2 22.93 17.98 -13.99
CA GLN A 2 22.02 17.03 -13.31
C GLN A 2 22.41 17.07 -11.82
N ARG A 3 21.68 17.82 -10.99
CA ARG A 3 21.97 17.92 -9.53
C ARG A 3 20.87 17.36 -8.66
N CYS A 4 20.17 16.35 -9.18
CA CYS A 4 19.08 15.70 -8.49
C CYS A 4 19.22 14.20 -8.70
N GLY A 5 19.30 13.43 -7.60
CA GLY A 5 19.37 11.96 -7.64
C GLY A 5 18.04 11.30 -8.05
N TYR A 6 17.05 12.09 -8.47
CA TYR A 6 15.75 11.61 -8.93
C TYR A 6 15.67 11.58 -10.47
N PRO A 7 14.89 10.65 -11.04
CA PRO A 7 14.60 10.61 -12.47
C PRO A 7 14.03 11.93 -13.01
N GLU A 8 14.21 12.17 -14.30
CA GLU A 8 13.69 13.36 -14.99
C GLU A 8 12.17 13.50 -14.85
N SER A 9 11.45 12.37 -14.85
CA SER A 9 9.99 12.33 -14.63
C SER A 9 9.55 12.92 -13.28
N LEU A 10 10.44 13.04 -12.30
CA LEU A 10 10.14 13.60 -10.98
C LEU A 10 10.60 15.06 -10.82
N GLN A 11 11.30 15.64 -11.79
CA GLN A 11 11.81 17.02 -11.68
C GLN A 11 10.69 18.04 -11.56
N GLU A 12 9.63 17.92 -12.37
CA GLU A 12 8.46 18.81 -12.26
C GLU A 12 7.78 18.75 -10.89
N SER A 13 7.77 17.56 -10.29
CA SER A 13 7.19 17.36 -8.95
C SER A 13 8.05 18.02 -7.88
N LEU A 14 9.38 17.98 -8.04
CA LEU A 14 10.32 18.64 -7.15
C LEU A 14 10.15 20.16 -7.18
N GLU A 15 10.04 20.77 -8.37
CA GLU A 15 9.81 22.21 -8.51
C GLU A 15 8.51 22.67 -7.83
N LYS A 16 7.44 21.88 -7.96
CA LYS A 16 6.17 22.11 -7.25
C LYS A 16 6.34 22.00 -5.72
N VAL A 17 7.12 21.04 -5.24
CA VAL A 17 7.40 20.87 -3.81
C VAL A 17 8.20 22.05 -3.26
N GLU A 18 9.23 22.50 -3.98
CA GLU A 18 10.11 23.61 -3.61
C GLU A 18 9.33 24.93 -3.57
N SER A 19 8.58 25.24 -4.62
CA SER A 19 7.77 26.47 -4.71
C SER A 19 6.70 26.56 -3.61
N THR A 20 6.12 25.43 -3.18
CA THR A 20 5.08 25.40 -2.13
C THR A 20 5.63 25.28 -0.71
N ARG A 21 6.91 24.92 -0.52
CA ARG A 21 7.50 24.62 0.80
C ARG A 21 7.41 25.80 1.77
N GLY A 22 7.78 27.01 1.33
CA GLY A 22 7.76 28.20 2.17
C GLY A 22 6.36 28.54 2.70
N LYS A 23 5.33 28.38 1.86
CA LYS A 23 3.92 28.60 2.24
C LYS A 23 3.47 27.58 3.29
N ARG A 24 3.77 26.28 3.08
CA ARG A 24 3.43 25.20 4.02
C ARG A 24 4.05 25.39 5.40
N VAL A 25 5.33 25.77 5.45
CA VAL A 25 6.03 26.02 6.74
C VAL A 25 5.39 27.20 7.49
N LYS A 26 5.03 28.28 6.80
CA LYS A 26 4.36 29.43 7.43
C LYS A 26 2.98 29.07 8.00
N LEU A 27 2.22 28.22 7.30
CA LEU A 27 0.91 27.73 7.76
C LEU A 27 1.06 26.79 8.97
N ALA A 28 2.01 25.85 8.91
CA ALA A 28 2.29 24.93 10.01
C ALA A 28 2.71 25.66 11.30
N LYS A 29 3.52 26.73 11.20
CA LYS A 29 3.87 27.59 12.35
C LYS A 29 2.65 28.27 13.00
N LYS A 30 1.56 28.45 12.25
CA LYS A 30 0.28 28.98 12.74
C LYS A 30 -0.70 27.87 13.14
N GLN A 31 -0.23 26.63 13.28
CA GLN A 31 -1.04 25.44 13.54
C GLN A 31 -2.17 25.20 12.50
N LYS A 32 -2.01 25.75 11.28
CA LYS A 32 -2.91 25.51 10.16
C LYS A 32 -2.34 24.40 9.29
N TYR A 33 -2.91 23.22 9.40
CA TYR A 33 -2.54 22.05 8.60
C TYR A 33 -3.60 21.77 7.54
N TYR A 34 -3.25 20.94 6.56
CA TYR A 34 -4.27 20.36 5.71
C TYR A 34 -5.18 19.47 6.55
N ASP A 35 -6.45 19.43 6.19
CA ASP A 35 -7.43 18.59 6.88
C ASP A 35 -7.01 17.12 6.78
N ARG A 36 -7.17 16.42 7.89
CA ARG A 36 -6.98 14.97 7.90
C ARG A 36 -8.14 14.35 7.13
N LEU A 37 -7.81 13.37 6.31
CA LEU A 37 -8.80 12.52 5.68
C LEU A 37 -9.66 11.85 6.76
N SER A 38 -10.94 11.71 6.48
CA SER A 38 -11.84 10.88 7.27
C SER A 38 -11.42 9.40 7.19
N PRO A 39 -11.83 8.56 8.15
CA PRO A 39 -11.53 7.13 8.11
C PRO A 39 -11.98 6.44 6.81
N ASN A 40 -13.12 6.86 6.23
CA ASN A 40 -13.64 6.30 4.99
C ASN A 40 -12.80 6.70 3.78
N GLU A 41 -12.44 7.98 3.65
CA GLU A 41 -11.55 8.45 2.57
C GLU A 41 -10.18 7.76 2.65
N TYR A 42 -9.68 7.54 3.86
CA TYR A 42 -8.44 6.81 4.08
C TYR A 42 -8.53 5.38 3.54
N GLN A 43 -9.61 4.65 3.85
CA GLN A 43 -9.83 3.31 3.33
C GLN A 43 -9.96 3.27 1.80
N GLU A 44 -10.65 4.24 1.20
CA GLU A 44 -10.76 4.32 -0.25
C GLU A 44 -9.41 4.54 -0.94
N ILE A 45 -8.61 5.46 -0.41
CA ILE A 45 -7.28 5.76 -0.96
C ILE A 45 -6.37 4.54 -0.82
N LEU A 46 -6.39 3.87 0.32
CA LEU A 46 -5.62 2.65 0.53
C LEU A 46 -5.99 1.57 -0.48
N LYS A 47 -7.29 1.29 -0.66
CA LYS A 47 -7.76 0.30 -1.65
C LYS A 47 -7.39 0.65 -3.08
N LYS A 48 -7.29 1.94 -3.42
CA LYS A 48 -7.00 2.41 -4.79
C LYS A 48 -5.50 2.43 -5.10
N TYR A 49 -4.66 2.79 -4.13
CA TYR A 49 -3.26 3.14 -4.41
C TYR A 49 -2.23 2.36 -3.58
N HIS A 50 -2.64 1.65 -2.52
CA HIS A 50 -1.71 0.88 -1.71
C HIS A 50 -1.69 -0.58 -2.17
N PRO A 51 -0.52 -1.14 -2.56
CA PRO A 51 -0.43 -2.51 -3.09
C PRO A 51 -0.95 -3.56 -2.09
N ASP A 52 -0.66 -3.42 -0.79
CA ASP A 52 -1.11 -4.37 0.25
C ASP A 52 -2.63 -4.40 0.51
N TYR A 53 -3.37 -3.41 0.00
CA TYR A 53 -4.83 -3.33 0.11
C TYR A 53 -5.54 -3.79 -1.16
N ALA A 54 -4.79 -4.18 -2.18
CA ALA A 54 -5.35 -4.68 -3.41
C ALA A 54 -6.07 -6.02 -3.17
N PRO A 55 -7.30 -6.20 -3.68
CA PRO A 55 -8.10 -7.39 -3.42
C PRO A 55 -7.44 -8.68 -3.93
N GLU A 56 -6.65 -8.60 -5.01
CA GLU A 56 -5.90 -9.71 -5.59
C GLU A 56 -4.79 -10.25 -4.67
N GLY A 57 -4.27 -9.44 -3.74
CA GLY A 57 -3.22 -9.82 -2.81
C GLY A 57 -3.71 -10.66 -1.64
N ARG A 58 -5.04 -10.84 -1.49
CA ARG A 58 -5.64 -11.55 -0.36
C ARG A 58 -6.46 -12.74 -0.81
N LYS A 59 -6.37 -13.83 -0.04
CA LYS A 59 -7.06 -15.09 -0.31
C LYS A 59 -7.70 -15.61 0.97
N LEU A 60 -8.85 -16.27 0.83
CA LEU A 60 -9.51 -16.96 1.93
C LEU A 60 -8.74 -18.24 2.30
N LEU A 61 -8.47 -18.41 3.58
CA LEU A 61 -7.89 -19.64 4.12
C LEU A 61 -8.93 -20.77 4.11
N GLN A 62 -8.62 -21.89 3.43
CA GLN A 62 -9.59 -22.97 3.19
C GLN A 62 -9.51 -24.11 4.21
N VAL A 63 -8.35 -24.31 4.84
CA VAL A 63 -8.08 -25.41 5.77
C VAL A 63 -7.39 -24.91 7.04
N GLY A 64 -7.53 -25.67 8.13
CA GLY A 64 -6.98 -25.33 9.44
C GLY A 64 -7.96 -24.61 10.37
N PRO A 65 -7.53 -24.30 11.61
CA PRO A 65 -8.37 -23.70 12.65
C PRO A 65 -8.85 -22.28 12.30
N ASN A 66 -8.06 -21.54 11.51
CA ASN A 66 -8.37 -20.17 11.07
C ASN A 66 -9.12 -20.13 9.73
N LYS A 67 -9.78 -21.24 9.35
CA LYS A 67 -10.53 -21.33 8.09
C LYS A 67 -11.56 -20.20 7.99
N GLY A 68 -11.58 -19.52 6.85
CA GLY A 68 -12.45 -18.38 6.59
C GLY A 68 -11.77 -17.01 6.74
N ASP A 69 -10.57 -16.95 7.31
CA ASP A 69 -9.82 -15.71 7.42
C ASP A 69 -9.30 -15.22 6.06
N LEU A 70 -9.32 -13.90 5.87
CA LEU A 70 -8.81 -13.23 4.69
C LEU A 70 -7.34 -12.81 4.93
N LEU A 71 -6.41 -13.59 4.40
CA LEU A 71 -4.96 -13.41 4.63
C LEU A 71 -4.23 -13.05 3.34
N GLN A 72 -2.97 -12.63 3.46
CA GLN A 72 -2.08 -12.51 2.31
C GLN A 72 -1.95 -13.86 1.60
N LYS A 73 -1.88 -13.83 0.27
CA LYS A 73 -1.86 -15.03 -0.57
C LYS A 73 -0.72 -15.98 -0.18
N GLU A 74 0.48 -15.45 0.03
CA GLU A 74 1.70 -16.19 0.36
C GLU A 74 1.57 -16.92 1.70
N LEU A 75 1.02 -16.23 2.72
CA LEU A 75 0.75 -16.84 4.02
C LEU A 75 -0.31 -17.94 3.90
N THR A 76 -1.33 -17.70 3.08
CA THR A 76 -2.39 -18.67 2.83
C THR A 76 -1.83 -19.94 2.18
N GLU A 77 -0.94 -19.81 1.21
CA GLU A 77 -0.26 -20.94 0.56
C GLU A 77 0.65 -21.70 1.54
N LEU A 78 1.38 -20.97 2.39
CA LEU A 78 2.23 -21.58 3.42
C LEU A 78 1.43 -22.40 4.43
N LEU A 79 0.31 -21.87 4.92
CA LEU A 79 -0.52 -22.51 5.94
C LEU A 79 -1.29 -23.72 5.41
N GLN A 80 -1.74 -23.67 4.15
CA GLN A 80 -2.41 -24.81 3.53
C GLN A 80 -1.41 -25.89 3.12
N GLY A 81 -0.15 -25.50 2.87
CA GLY A 81 0.92 -26.39 2.48
C GLY A 81 0.71 -26.96 1.07
N GLN A 82 1.74 -27.64 0.57
CA GLN A 82 1.61 -28.52 -0.58
C GLN A 82 1.49 -29.96 -0.06
N PRO A 83 0.58 -30.78 -0.60
CA PRO A 83 0.54 -32.19 -0.24
C PRO A 83 1.87 -32.85 -0.61
N TRP A 84 2.38 -33.71 0.28
CA TRP A 84 3.64 -34.43 0.05
C TRP A 84 3.47 -35.62 -0.90
N LEU A 85 2.22 -36.08 -1.08
CA LEU A 85 1.83 -37.15 -2.00
C LEU A 85 1.00 -36.54 -3.12
N ASP A 86 1.32 -36.87 -4.36
CA ASP A 86 0.52 -36.51 -5.53
C ASP A 86 -0.65 -37.51 -5.66
N PRO A 87 -1.91 -37.10 -5.44
CA PRO A 87 -3.06 -37.98 -5.53
C PRO A 87 -3.32 -38.49 -6.95
N ASP A 88 -2.82 -37.80 -7.99
CA ASP A 88 -2.99 -38.21 -9.40
C ASP A 88 -1.91 -39.20 -9.86
N ALA A 89 -0.90 -39.48 -9.02
CA ALA A 89 0.18 -40.42 -9.31
C ALA A 89 -0.18 -41.90 -9.02
N PHE A 90 -1.45 -42.20 -8.68
CA PHE A 90 -1.94 -43.52 -8.30
C PHE A 90 -3.12 -43.99 -9.16
#